data_AF-A0A7X7V193-F1
#
_entry.id   AF-A0A7X7V193-F1
#
_cell.length_a   1.000
_cell.length_b   1.000
_cell.length_c   1.000
_cell.angle_alpha   90.00
_cell.angle_beta   90.00
_cell.angle_gamma   90.00
#
_symmetry.space_group_name_H-M   'P 1'
#
loop_
_entity.id
_entity.type
_entity.pdbx_description
1 polymer ?
#
loop_
_entity_poly.entity_id
_entity_poly.type
_entity_poly.pdbx_seq_one_letter_code
_entity_poly.pdbx_strand_id
1 'polypeptide(L)'
;MIIKGCWETKEVVICDDEGNEKLPLYGSIIDHSNAFNWGYGGSGPAQLALALLMQFAETEFATSHYQEFKWDVIARLPQADFILNSKVIEEWIKTHNEEGPMKWG
;
A
#
# COMPACT_ATOMS: atom_id res chain seq x y z
N MET A 1 9.13 -6.63 -8.71
CA MET A 1 9.59 -6.76 -7.31
C MET A 1 8.56 -7.57 -6.52
N ILE A 2 8.92 -8.14 -5.37
CA ILE A 2 7.99 -8.87 -4.50
C ILE A 2 7.87 -8.14 -3.16
N ILE A 3 6.66 -7.82 -2.74
CA ILE A 3 6.37 -7.30 -1.41
C ILE A 3 5.96 -8.47 -0.51
N LYS A 4 6.56 -8.58 0.67
CA LYS A 4 6.20 -9.59 1.67
C LYS A 4 5.79 -8.91 2.97
N GLY A 5 4.66 -9.32 3.54
CA GLY A 5 4.24 -8.90 4.87
C GLY A 5 4.28 -10.07 5.84
N CYS A 6 4.88 -9.85 7.01
CA CYS A 6 4.86 -10.81 8.11
C CYS A 6 3.75 -10.44 9.10
N TRP A 7 2.77 -11.32 9.28
CA TRP A 7 1.59 -11.05 10.09
C TRP A 7 1.91 -10.84 11.57
N GLU A 8 2.87 -11.58 12.11
CA GLU A 8 3.24 -11.50 13.51
C GLU A 8 3.90 -10.16 13.84
N THR A 9 4.89 -9.76 13.03
CA THR A 9 5.69 -8.56 13.30
C THR A 9 5.09 -7.28 12.71
N LYS A 10 4.13 -7.42 11.79
CA LYS A 10 3.58 -6.34 10.96
C LYS A 10 4.63 -5.62 10.11
N GLU A 11 5.80 -6.22 9.93
CA GLU A 11 6.83 -5.70 9.04
C GLU A 11 6.48 -6.03 7.58
N VAL A 12 6.80 -5.09 6.70
CA VAL A 12 6.67 -5.27 5.26
C VAL A 12 8.03 -5.02 4.63
N VAL A 13 8.45 -5.94 3.76
CA VAL A 13 9.71 -5.85 3.02
C VAL A 13 9.45 -5.87 1.53
N ILE A 14 10.24 -5.11 0.81
CA ILE A 14 10.31 -5.09 -0.65
C ILE A 14 11.55 -5.88 -1.04
N CYS A 15 11.35 -6.91 -1.86
CA CYS A 15 12.40 -7.77 -2.38
C CYS A 15 12.58 -7.53 -3.89
N ASP A 16 13.79 -7.23 -4.31
CA ASP A 16 14.20 -7.13 -5.71
C ASP A 16 15.52 -7.87 -5.95
N ASP A 17 16.13 -7.65 -7.12
CA ASP A 17 17.40 -8.31 -7.49
C ASP A 17 18.61 -7.75 -6.71
N GLU A 18 18.47 -6.57 -6.08
CA GLU A 18 19.50 -5.89 -5.29
C GLU A 18 19.42 -6.24 -3.81
N GLY A 19 18.26 -6.66 -3.31
CA GLY A 19 18.12 -7.21 -1.97
C GLY A 19 16.72 -7.07 -1.38
N ASN A 20 16.68 -6.97 -0.04
CA ASN A 20 15.44 -6.78 0.72
C ASN A 20 15.52 -5.46 1.50
N GLU A 21 14.59 -4.56 1.26
CA GLU A 21 14.45 -3.31 2.01
C GLU A 21 13.17 -3.31 2.84
N LYS A 22 13.21 -2.78 4.07
CA LYS A 22 12.00 -2.58 4.87
C LYS A 22 11.22 -1.38 4.35
N LEU A 23 9.92 -1.55 4.13
CA LEU A 23 9.04 -0.44 3.75
C LEU A 23 8.94 0.56 4.91
N PRO A 24 9.29 1.84 4.73
CA PRO A 24 9.19 2.83 5.78
C PRO A 24 7.74 3.24 6.06
N LEU A 25 7.47 3.66 7.30
CA LEU A 25 6.21 4.31 7.66
C LEU A 25 6.23 5.77 7.19
N TYR A 26 5.16 6.20 6.54
CA TYR A 26 4.95 7.60 6.12
C TYR A 26 3.98 8.35 7.05
N GLY A 27 3.98 8.04 8.34
CA GLY A 27 3.08 8.66 9.33
C GLY A 27 3.26 10.18 9.50
N SER A 28 4.38 10.74 9.02
CA SER A 28 4.62 12.19 8.96
C SER A 28 3.86 12.89 7.83
N ILE A 29 3.35 12.15 6.83
CA ILE A 29 2.55 12.69 5.73
C ILE A 29 1.07 12.65 6.11
N ILE A 30 0.57 11.49 6.53
CA ILE A 30 -0.77 11.33 7.11
C ILE A 30 -0.67 10.34 8.26
N ASP A 31 -1.09 10.77 9.45
CA ASP A 31 -1.07 9.92 10.64
C ASP A 31 -2.29 8.99 10.68
N HIS A 32 -2.09 7.73 10.32
CA HIS A 32 -3.09 6.68 10.49
C HIS A 32 -2.75 5.69 11.60
N SER A 33 -1.48 5.29 11.70
CA SER A 33 -1.01 4.34 12.69
C SER A 33 0.52 4.28 12.73
N ASN A 34 1.06 3.84 13.86
CA ASN A 34 2.49 3.55 14.02
C ASN A 34 2.87 2.14 13.54
N ALA A 35 1.94 1.38 12.95
CA ALA A 35 2.18 0.02 12.45
C ALA A 35 1.34 -0.28 11.20
N PHE A 36 1.85 -1.17 10.34
CA PHE A 36 1.09 -1.71 9.22
C PHE A 36 0.08 -2.76 9.68
N ASN A 37 -1.01 -2.90 8.93
CA ASN A 37 -1.95 -4.02 9.04
C ASN A 37 -2.58 -4.26 7.66
N TRP A 38 -3.33 -5.34 7.50
CA TRP A 38 -3.99 -5.70 6.25
C TRP A 38 -5.11 -6.73 6.49
N GLY A 39 -5.90 -7.00 5.46
CA GLY A 39 -7.00 -7.97 5.51
C GLY A 39 -8.25 -7.50 6.24
N TYR A 40 -8.40 -6.19 6.42
CA TYR A 40 -9.63 -5.53 6.87
C TYR A 40 -9.61 -4.03 6.53
N GLY A 41 -10.73 -3.34 6.77
CA GLY A 41 -10.83 -1.90 6.64
C GLY A 41 -10.52 -1.17 7.94
N GLY A 42 -9.39 -0.46 8.03
CA GLY A 42 -9.03 0.32 9.20
C GLY A 42 -7.79 1.19 8.99
N SER A 43 -7.28 1.81 10.06
CA SER A 43 -6.17 2.75 9.96
C SER A 43 -4.81 2.10 9.67
N GLY A 44 -4.51 0.94 10.26
CA GLY A 44 -3.28 0.21 9.93
C GLY A 44 -3.21 -0.25 8.46
N PRO A 45 -4.29 -0.79 7.88
CA PRO A 45 -4.40 -1.00 6.42
C PRO A 45 -4.27 0.27 5.59
N ALA A 46 -4.80 1.40 6.07
CA ALA A 46 -4.63 2.68 5.39
C ALA A 46 -3.16 3.14 5.39
N GLN A 47 -2.45 2.93 6.50
CA GLN A 47 -1.01 3.23 6.60
C GLN A 47 -0.18 2.40 5.61
N LEU A 48 -0.49 1.11 5.47
CA LEU A 48 0.19 0.25 4.50
C LEU A 48 -0.15 0.66 3.06
N ALA A 49 -1.40 0.97 2.79
CA ALA A 49 -1.83 1.46 1.48
C ALA A 49 -1.09 2.73 1.07
N LEU A 50 -1.00 3.71 1.98
CA LEU A 50 -0.26 4.96 1.74
C LEU A 50 1.22 4.68 1.50
N ALA A 51 1.86 3.89 2.37
CA ALA A 51 3.29 3.60 2.25
C ALA A 51 3.64 2.89 0.93
N LEU A 52 2.81 1.95 0.48
CA LEU A 52 3.00 1.31 -0.81
C LEU A 52 2.80 2.30 -1.97
N LEU A 53 1.74 3.12 -1.98
CA LEU A 53 1.60 4.09 -3.07
C LEU A 53 2.72 5.14 -3.08
N MET A 54 3.22 5.58 -1.92
CA MET A 54 4.38 6.48 -1.82
C MET A 54 5.66 5.87 -2.40
N GLN A 55 5.79 4.54 -2.38
CA GLN A 55 6.92 3.83 -2.96
C GLN A 55 6.83 3.75 -4.49
N PHE A 56 5.62 3.65 -5.04
CA PHE A 56 5.40 3.35 -6.47
C PHE A 56 4.83 4.52 -7.28
N ALA A 57 4.46 5.64 -6.65
CA ALA A 57 3.85 6.79 -7.29
C ALA A 57 4.28 8.11 -6.63
N GLU A 58 3.97 9.21 -7.32
CA GLU A 58 4.16 10.56 -6.79
C GLU A 58 3.28 10.81 -5.56
N THR A 59 3.75 11.70 -4.68
CA THR A 59 3.10 11.97 -3.38
C THR A 59 1.64 12.42 -3.53
N GLU A 60 1.34 13.26 -4.52
CA GLU A 60 -0.03 13.76 -4.77
C GLU A 60 -0.99 12.62 -5.16
N PHE A 61 -0.52 11.70 -6.00
CA PHE A 61 -1.31 10.53 -6.39
C PHE A 61 -1.54 9.62 -5.17
N ALA A 62 -0.48 9.30 -4.43
CA ALA A 62 -0.53 8.42 -3.28
C ALA A 62 -1.50 8.94 -2.21
N THR A 63 -1.40 10.22 -1.85
CA THR A 63 -2.25 10.86 -0.84
C THR A 63 -3.71 10.99 -1.27
N SER A 64 -3.98 11.12 -2.56
CA SER A 64 -5.35 11.15 -3.10
C SER A 64 -6.01 9.76 -3.16
N HIS A 65 -5.22 8.70 -3.41
CA HIS A 65 -5.76 7.39 -3.82
C HIS A 65 -5.59 6.27 -2.79
N TYR A 66 -4.81 6.46 -1.72
CA TYR A 66 -4.52 5.37 -0.78
C TYR A 66 -5.76 4.77 -0.10
N GLN A 67 -6.84 5.56 0.09
CA GLN A 67 -8.07 5.04 0.71
C GLN A 67 -8.78 4.05 -0.22
N GLU A 68 -8.80 4.31 -1.53
CA GLU A 68 -9.38 3.43 -2.52
C GLU A 68 -8.50 2.18 -2.68
N PHE A 69 -7.19 2.37 -2.84
CA PHE A 69 -6.21 1.28 -2.92
C PHE A 69 -6.28 0.35 -1.70
N LYS A 70 -6.50 0.91 -0.51
CA LYS A 70 -6.71 0.13 0.71
C LYS A 70 -7.86 -0.85 0.56
N TRP A 71 -9.01 -0.41 0.04
CA TRP A 71 -10.18 -1.28 -0.09
C TRP A 71 -10.04 -2.30 -1.22
N ASP A 72 -9.39 -1.92 -2.30
CA ASP A 72 -9.24 -2.77 -3.47
C ASP A 72 -8.19 -3.86 -3.31
N VAL A 73 -7.11 -3.57 -2.59
CA VAL A 73 -5.95 -4.46 -2.49
C VAL A 73 -5.68 -4.84 -1.05
N ILE A 74 -5.39 -3.88 -0.18
CA ILE A 74 -4.84 -4.16 1.16
C ILE A 74 -5.85 -4.85 2.10
N ALA A 75 -7.11 -4.43 2.06
CA ALA A 75 -8.19 -5.01 2.85
C ALA A 75 -8.56 -6.43 2.40
N ARG A 76 -8.16 -6.84 1.20
CA ARG A 76 -8.44 -8.17 0.62
C ARG A 76 -7.32 -9.18 0.83
N LEU A 77 -6.17 -8.74 1.34
CA LEU A 77 -5.08 -9.64 1.74
C LEU A 77 -5.55 -10.57 2.87
N PRO A 78 -4.99 -11.78 3.01
CA PRO A 78 -5.30 -12.64 4.15
C PRO A 78 -4.81 -11.99 5.45
N GLN A 79 -5.51 -12.20 6.57
CA GLN A 79 -5.00 -11.88 7.91
C GLN A 79 -3.95 -12.90 8.36
N ALA A 80 -2.91 -13.02 7.54
CA ALA A 80 -1.76 -13.91 7.64
C ALA A 80 -0.61 -13.30 6.84
N ASP A 81 0.51 -14.01 6.75
CA ASP A 81 1.61 -13.61 5.87
C ASP A 81 1.11 -13.47 4.43
N PHE A 82 1.62 -12.46 3.72
CA PHE A 82 1.28 -12.27 2.32
C PHE A 82 2.54 -12.13 1.46
N ILE A 83 2.37 -12.49 0.19
CA ILE A 83 3.31 -12.20 -0.90
C ILE A 83 2.49 -11.49 -1.98
N LEU A 84 2.90 -10.28 -2.33
CA LEU A 84 2.25 -9.45 -3.34
C LEU A 84 3.28 -9.10 -4.42
N ASN A 85 2.93 -9.31 -5.69
CA ASN A 85 3.78 -8.88 -6.79
C ASN A 85 3.58 -7.37 -7.02
N SER A 86 4.67 -6.60 -7.20
CA SER A 86 4.59 -5.16 -7.45
C SER A 86 3.73 -4.82 -8.67
N LYS A 87 3.63 -5.72 -9.65
CA LYS A 87 2.75 -5.58 -10.81
C LYS A 87 1.29 -5.31 -10.45
N VAL A 88 0.78 -5.87 -9.35
CA VAL A 88 -0.59 -5.61 -8.89
C VAL A 88 -0.77 -4.13 -8.54
N ILE A 89 0.26 -3.53 -7.92
CA ILE A 89 0.26 -2.13 -7.51
C ILE A 89 0.45 -1.23 -8.74
N GLU A 90 1.41 -1.58 -9.60
CA GLU A 90 1.70 -0.85 -10.84
C GLU A 90 0.48 -0.82 -11.79
N GLU A 91 -0.21 -1.95 -11.95
CA GLU A 91 -1.44 -2.05 -12.73
C GLU A 91 -2.57 -1.24 -12.10
N TRP A 92 -2.75 -1.31 -10.78
CA TRP A 92 -3.75 -0.52 -10.07
C TRP A 92 -3.48 0.99 -10.22
N ILE A 93 -2.23 1.44 -10.09
CA ILE A 93 -1.85 2.84 -10.32
C ILE A 93 -2.17 3.24 -11.74
N LYS A 94 -1.81 2.40 -12.73
CA LYS A 94 -2.04 2.71 -14.14
C LYS A 94 -3.51 2.94 -14.44
N THR A 95 -4.41 2.07 -13.95
CA THR A 95 -5.85 2.23 -14.21
C THR A 95 -6.41 3.51 -13.59
N HIS A 96 -6.00 3.86 -12.38
CA HIS A 96 -6.51 5.05 -11.67
C HIS A 96 -5.82 6.36 -12.08
N ASN A 97 -4.67 6.29 -12.75
CA ASN A 97 -4.03 7.45 -13.37
C ASN A 97 -4.63 7.81 -14.73
N GLU A 98 -5.11 6.80 -15.48
CA GLU A 98 -5.80 7.01 -16.76
C GLU A 98 -7.25 7.48 -16.60
N GLU A 99 -7.90 7.13 -15.48
CA GLU A 99 -9.31 7.49 -15.23
C GLU A 99 -9.51 8.94 -14.75
N GLY A 100 -8.46 9.62 -14.26
CA GLY A 100 -8.60 10.94 -13.65
C GLY A 100 -9.53 10.93 -12.42
N PRO A 101 -9.49 11.94 -11.53
CA PRO A 101 -10.35 11.91 -10.36
C PRO A 101 -11.81 11.91 -10.80
N MET A 102 -12.54 10.82 -10.50
CA MET A 102 -13.98 10.76 -10.69
C MET A 102 -14.59 11.86 -9.81
N LYS A 103 -14.99 12.96 -10.44
CA LYS A 103 -15.64 14.07 -9.74
C LYS A 103 -16.99 13.59 -9.24
N TRP A 104 -17.10 13.38 -7.93
CA TRP A 104 -18.41 13.34 -7.30
C TRP A 104 -19.04 14.73 -7.45
N GLY A 105 -20.12 14.79 -8.23
CA GLY A 105 -21.00 15.95 -8.33
C GLY A 105 -21.96 16.06 -7.16
#